data_AF-A0A7W8EME5-F1
#
_entry.id   AF-A0A7W8EME5-F1
#
_cell.length_a   1.000
_cell.length_b   1.000
_cell.length_c   1.000
_cell.angle_alpha   90.00
_cell.angle_beta   90.00
_cell.angle_gamma   90.00
#
_symmetry.space_group_name_H-M   'P 1'
#
loop_
_entity.id
_entity.type
_entity.pdbx_description
1 polymer ?
#
loop_
_entity_poly.entity_id
_entity_poly.type
_entity_poly.pdbx_seq_one_letter_code
_entity_poly.pdbx_strand_id
1 'polypeptide(L)'
;MNRNPNNARSFQKLSLVAGLFAIALAGCTTLTPEQQRAEDEKTCMSYGFKPKSEAMANCLLQIHLDRRADIRAWQNERPQFSTPMVIYQPVLVPR
;
A
#
# COMPACT_ATOMS: atom_id res chain seq x y z
N MET A 1 -20.53 21.88 42.31
CA MET A 1 -19.86 21.72 40.99
C MET A 1 -20.75 22.28 39.90
N ASN A 2 -20.41 23.43 39.30
CA ASN A 2 -21.15 24.02 38.17
C ASN A 2 -20.41 23.69 36.86
N ARG A 3 -20.92 22.71 36.10
CA ARG A 3 -20.26 22.25 34.86
C ARG A 3 -20.77 23.09 33.68
N ASN A 4 -19.90 23.93 33.13
CA ASN A 4 -20.23 24.83 32.02
C ASN A 4 -20.71 24.02 30.79
N PRO A 5 -21.95 24.23 30.30
CA PRO A 5 -22.52 23.46 29.20
C PRO A 5 -21.76 23.64 27.88
N ASN A 6 -20.98 24.72 27.73
CA ASN A 6 -20.12 24.94 26.57
C ASN A 6 -18.92 24.00 26.54
N ASN A 7 -18.36 23.63 27.69
CA ASN A 7 -17.28 22.64 27.76
C ASN A 7 -17.76 21.24 27.39
N ALA A 8 -18.99 20.87 27.75
CA ALA A 8 -19.59 19.60 27.38
C ALA A 8 -19.78 19.49 25.85
N ARG A 9 -20.27 20.56 25.21
CA ARG A 9 -20.41 20.63 23.74
C ARG A 9 -19.06 20.64 23.02
N SER A 10 -18.06 21.29 23.59
CA SER A 10 -16.69 21.30 23.05
C SER A 10 -16.05 19.91 23.08
N PHE A 11 -16.14 19.21 24.21
CA PHE A 11 -15.65 17.83 24.35
C PHE A 11 -16.35 16.85 23.40
N GLN A 12 -17.66 17.00 23.22
CA GLN A 12 -18.43 16.16 22.30
C GLN A 12 -17.99 16.36 20.84
N LYS A 13 -17.75 17.60 20.41
CA LYS A 13 -17.24 17.91 19.07
C LYS A 13 -15.83 17.35 18.86
N LEU A 14 -14.96 17.50 19.87
CA LEU A 14 -13.58 16.99 19.82
C LEU A 14 -13.55 15.46 19.68
N SER A 15 -14.42 14.76 20.41
CA SER A 15 -14.58 13.30 20.34
C SER A 15 -15.06 12.85 18.95
N LEU A 16 -16.02 13.56 18.36
CA LEU A 16 -16.57 13.22 17.04
C LEU A 16 -15.52 13.38 15.94
N VAL A 17 -14.73 14.46 15.98
CA VAL A 17 -13.61 14.69 15.03
C VAL A 17 -12.52 13.63 15.21
N ALA A 18 -12.16 13.30 16.45
CA ALA A 18 -11.17 12.26 16.73
C ALA A 18 -11.63 10.87 16.25
N GLY A 19 -12.91 10.54 16.42
CA GLY A 19 -13.50 9.29 15.91
C GLY A 19 -13.48 9.20 14.38
N LEU A 20 -13.85 10.29 13.69
CA LEU A 20 -13.78 10.37 12.22
C LEU A 20 -12.35 10.21 11.70
N PHE A 21 -11.38 10.83 12.38
CA PHE A 21 -9.97 10.72 12.02
C PHE A 21 -9.46 9.29 12.20
N ALA A 22 -9.80 8.62 13.32
CA ALA A 22 -9.42 7.23 13.55
C ALA A 22 -9.99 6.27 12.48
N ILE A 23 -11.23 6.49 12.03
CA ILE A 23 -11.85 5.69 10.96
C ILE A 23 -11.14 5.94 9.62
N ALA A 24 -10.78 7.19 9.31
CA ALA A 24 -10.05 7.53 8.09
C ALA A 24 -8.67 6.87 8.03
N LEU A 25 -7.94 6.78 9.15
CA LEU A 25 -6.65 6.09 9.21
C LEU A 25 -6.80 4.56 9.12
N ALA A 26 -7.88 3.99 9.64
CA ALA A 26 -8.18 2.57 9.51
C ALA A 26 -8.60 2.15 8.08
N GLY A 27 -8.96 3.11 7.22
CA GLY A 27 -9.32 2.91 5.82
C GLY A 27 -8.16 2.49 4.90
N CYS A 28 -6.92 2.49 5.38
CA CYS A 28 -5.82 1.74 4.75
C CYS A 28 -6.00 0.25 5.04
N THR A 29 -7.12 -0.34 4.62
CA THR A 29 -7.31 -1.78 4.70
C THR A 29 -6.34 -2.43 3.72
N THR A 30 -5.35 -3.12 4.29
CA THR A 30 -4.63 -4.15 3.55
C THR A 30 -5.67 -5.15 3.07
N LEU A 31 -5.96 -5.17 1.76
CA LEU A 31 -6.70 -6.26 1.15
C LEU A 31 -6.06 -7.56 1.66
N THR A 32 -6.85 -8.40 2.33
CA THR A 32 -6.31 -9.67 2.81
C THR A 32 -5.93 -10.50 1.59
N PRO A 33 -4.88 -11.33 1.68
CA PRO A 33 -4.40 -12.10 0.53
C PRO A 33 -5.51 -12.98 -0.08
N GLU A 34 -6.43 -13.48 0.75
CA GLU A 34 -7.58 -14.27 0.30
C GLU A 34 -8.62 -13.45 -0.46
N GLN A 35 -8.92 -12.23 0.00
CA GLN A 35 -9.86 -11.34 -0.70
C GLN A 35 -9.30 -10.91 -2.06
N GLN A 36 -8.00 -10.58 -2.08
CA GLN A 36 -7.31 -10.24 -3.31
C GLN A 36 -7.32 -11.41 -4.31
N ARG A 37 -7.09 -12.64 -3.83
CA ARG A 37 -7.18 -13.82 -4.68
C ARG A 37 -8.57 -14.01 -5.27
N ALA A 38 -9.63 -13.80 -4.49
CA ALA A 38 -11.00 -13.92 -4.97
C ALA A 38 -11.34 -12.86 -6.04
N GLU A 39 -10.80 -11.65 -5.93
CA GLU A 39 -10.94 -10.61 -6.96
C GLU A 39 -10.15 -10.92 -8.23
N ASP A 40 -8.92 -11.42 -8.09
CA ASP A 40 -8.07 -11.84 -9.22
C ASP A 40 -8.74 -13.02 -9.97
N GLU A 41 -9.34 -13.98 -9.23
CA GLU A 41 -10.11 -15.07 -9.83
C GLU A 41 -11.35 -14.57 -10.60
N LYS A 42 -12.10 -13.61 -10.04
CA LYS A 42 -13.23 -12.97 -10.74
C LYS A 42 -12.80 -12.27 -12.03
N THR A 43 -11.63 -11.64 -12.00
CA THR A 43 -11.06 -10.95 -13.16
C THR A 43 -10.68 -11.95 -14.25
N CYS A 44 -10.00 -13.04 -13.90
CA CYS A 44 -9.70 -14.09 -14.88
C CYS A 44 -10.98 -14.78 -15.40
N MET A 45 -12.01 -14.95 -14.57
CA MET A 45 -13.31 -15.45 -15.04
C MET A 45 -13.97 -14.50 -16.04
N SER A 46 -13.86 -13.18 -15.86
CA SER A 46 -14.44 -12.20 -16.80
C SER A 46 -13.74 -12.20 -18.17
N TYR A 47 -12.45 -12.56 -18.22
CA TYR A 47 -11.73 -12.82 -19.47
C TYR A 47 -12.11 -14.15 -20.15
N GLY A 48 -12.93 -14.98 -19.49
CA GLY A 48 -13.43 -16.24 -20.04
C GLY A 48 -12.59 -17.47 -19.67
N PHE A 49 -11.64 -17.35 -18.74
CA PHE A 49 -10.88 -18.50 -18.27
C PHE A 49 -11.75 -19.42 -17.41
N LYS A 50 -11.64 -20.74 -17.65
CA LYS A 50 -12.34 -21.75 -16.85
C LYS A 50 -11.65 -21.94 -15.49
N PRO A 51 -12.40 -22.06 -14.38
CA PRO A 51 -11.81 -22.32 -13.07
C PRO A 51 -11.05 -23.66 -13.06
N LYS A 52 -10.02 -23.76 -12.21
CA LYS A 52 -9.18 -24.96 -12.05
C LYS A 52 -8.54 -25.45 -13.36
N SER A 53 -8.18 -24.53 -14.25
CA SER A 53 -7.44 -24.82 -15.49
C SER A 53 -6.03 -24.25 -15.44
N GLU A 54 -5.14 -24.78 -16.27
CA GLU A 54 -3.80 -24.21 -16.46
C GLU A 54 -3.87 -22.76 -16.96
N ALA A 55 -4.80 -22.47 -17.88
CA ALA A 55 -5.01 -21.13 -18.41
C ALA A 55 -5.42 -20.12 -17.32
N MET A 56 -6.25 -20.55 -16.35
CA MET A 56 -6.58 -19.74 -15.18
C MET A 56 -5.36 -19.49 -14.29
N ALA A 57 -4.53 -20.52 -14.05
CA ALA A 57 -3.31 -20.36 -13.27
C ALA A 57 -2.33 -19.37 -13.92
N ASN A 58 -2.19 -19.42 -15.25
CA ASN A 58 -1.36 -18.48 -16.01
C ASN A 58 -1.92 -17.05 -15.96
N CYS A 59 -3.23 -16.86 -16.06
CA CYS A 59 -3.86 -15.54 -15.90
C CYS A 59 -3.56 -14.93 -14.52
N LEU A 60 -3.78 -15.70 -13.45
CA LEU A 60 -3.49 -15.26 -12.07
C LEU A 60 -2.00 -14.95 -11.88
N LEU A 61 -1.11 -15.77 -12.43
CA LEU A 61 0.32 -15.55 -12.38
C LEU A 61 0.70 -14.22 -13.06
N GLN A 62 0.11 -13.93 -14.23
CA GLN A 62 0.38 -12.71 -14.98
C GLN A 62 -0.01 -11.46 -14.18
N ILE A 63 -1.22 -11.43 -13.60
CA ILE A 63 -1.68 -10.33 -12.75
C ILE A 63 -0.72 -10.11 -11.58
N HIS A 64 -0.27 -11.20 -10.95
CA HIS A 64 0.66 -11.11 -9.82
C HIS A 64 2.06 -10.61 -10.24
N LEU A 65 2.55 -10.99 -11.43
CA LEU A 65 3.81 -10.49 -11.97
C LEU A 65 3.73 -9.00 -12.35
N ASP A 66 2.61 -8.58 -12.93
CA ASP A 66 2.33 -7.20 -13.31
C ASP A 66 2.35 -6.27 -12.08
N ARG A 67 1.61 -6.65 -11.03
CA ARG A 67 1.63 -5.95 -9.74
C ARG A 67 3.05 -5.85 -9.14
N ARG A 68 3.87 -6.89 -9.29
CA ARG A 68 5.29 -6.86 -8.86
C ARG A 68 6.15 -5.99 -9.76
N ALA A 69 5.82 -5.86 -11.04
CA ALA A 69 6.49 -4.94 -11.94
C ALA A 69 6.22 -3.49 -11.53
N ASP A 70 4.96 -3.14 -11.20
CA ASP A 70 4.60 -1.80 -10.71
C ASP A 70 5.35 -1.43 -9.43
N ILE A 71 5.44 -2.36 -8.47
CA ILE A 71 6.20 -2.13 -7.24
C ILE A 71 7.69 -1.87 -7.54
N ARG A 72 8.28 -2.64 -8.46
CA ARG A 72 9.69 -2.43 -8.87
C ARG A 72 9.87 -1.11 -9.61
N ALA A 73 8.94 -0.75 -10.50
CA ALA A 73 8.95 0.52 -11.21
C ALA A 73 8.92 1.68 -10.21
N TRP A 74 7.99 1.65 -9.26
CA TRP A 74 7.90 2.66 -8.20
C TRP A 74 9.18 2.76 -7.35
N GLN A 75 9.84 1.63 -7.05
CA GLN A 75 11.12 1.64 -6.33
C GLN A 75 12.24 2.28 -7.14
N ASN A 76 12.30 1.99 -8.44
CA ASN A 76 13.32 2.51 -9.35
C ASN A 76 13.13 4.01 -9.67
N GLU A 77 11.90 4.50 -9.69
CA GLU A 77 11.57 5.90 -9.96
C GLU A 77 11.91 6.85 -8.79
N ARG A 78 12.35 6.34 -7.63
CA ARG A 78 12.71 7.20 -6.49
C ARG A 78 14.04 7.91 -6.74
N PRO A 79 14.06 9.25 -6.90
CA PRO A 79 15.29 9.99 -7.22
C PRO A 79 16.39 9.83 -6.18
N GLN A 80 16.00 9.55 -4.92
CA GLN A 80 16.92 9.35 -3.79
C GLN A 80 17.89 8.18 -3.99
N PHE A 81 17.53 7.19 -4.80
CA PHE A 81 18.37 6.04 -5.12
C PHE A 81 18.94 6.10 -6.55
N SER A 82 18.65 7.17 -7.30
CA SER A 82 19.16 7.38 -8.67
C SER A 82 20.59 7.94 -8.68
N THR A 83 21.02 8.62 -7.61
CA THR A 83 22.39 9.11 -7.48
C THR A 83 23.30 7.98 -7.01
N PRO A 84 24.38 7.65 -7.73
CA PRO A 84 25.29 6.60 -7.31
C PRO A 84 25.95 6.97 -5.97
N MET A 85 26.03 6.02 -5.05
CA MET A 85 26.78 6.17 -3.81
C MET A 85 28.28 6.25 -4.15
N VAL A 86 28.90 7.43 -4.01
CA VAL A 86 30.35 7.61 -4.24
C VAL A 86 31.09 7.41 -2.92
N ILE A 87 31.82 6.31 -2.80
CA ILE A 87 32.74 6.05 -1.69
C ILE A 87 34.11 6.56 -2.09
N TYR A 88 34.56 7.67 -1.52
CA TYR A 88 35.93 8.15 -1.70
C TYR A 88 36.90 7.29 -0.88
N GLN A 89 37.80 6.59 -1.55
CA GLN A 89 38.94 5.94 -0.89
C GLN A 89 40.16 6.88 -0.97
N PRO A 90 40.69 7.37 0.17
CA PRO A 90 41.93 8.11 0.14
C PRO A 90 43.10 7.19 -0.24
N VAL A 91 43.88 7.58 -1.24
CA VAL A 91 45.13 6.92 -1.61
C VAL A 91 46.29 7.72 -1.02
N LEU A 92 47.12 7.07 -0.19
CA LEU A 92 48.31 7.70 0.39
C LEU A 92 49.42 7.76 -0.65
N VAL A 93 49.80 8.97 -1.08
CA VAL A 93 50.95 9.21 -1.97
C VAL A 93 52.14 9.67 -1.13
N PRO A 94 53.22 8.88 -1.00
CA PRO A 94 54.45 9.33 -0.36
C PRO A 94 55.16 10.38 -1.22
N ARG A 95 55.80 11.36 -0.58
CA ARG A 95 56.63 12.39 -1.25
C ARG A 95 58.01 11.86 -1.61
#